data_AF-A0A1N7IHF0-F1
#
_entry.id   AF-A0A1N7IHF0-F1
#
_cell.length_a   1.000
_cell.length_b   1.000
_cell.length_c   1.000
_cell.angle_alpha   90.00
_cell.angle_beta   90.00
_cell.angle_gamma   90.00
#
_symmetry.space_group_name_H-M   'P 1'
#
loop_
_entity.id
_entity.type
_entity.pdbx_description
1 polymer ?
#
loop_
_entity_poly.entity_id
_entity_poly.type
_entity_poly.pdbx_seq_one_letter_code
_entity_poly.pdbx_strand_id
1 'polypeptide(L)' 'MKTIKVIRDTNLKDFETEINKHFSNGWMLKGNLCIDSDNFLVQMLQKKIKK' A
#
# COMPACT_ATOMS: atom_id res chain seq x y z
N MET A 1 12.27 12.52 -6.11
CA MET A 1 10.93 12.33 -6.75
C MET A 1 10.10 11.42 -5.85
N LYS A 2 8.79 11.60 -5.73
CA LYS A 2 7.95 10.71 -4.89
C LYS A 2 7.32 9.64 -5.78
N THR A 3 7.43 8.38 -5.40
CA THR A 3 6.76 7.26 -6.07
C THR A 3 5.57 6.82 -5.24
N ILE A 4 4.44 6.58 -5.90
CA ILE A 4 3.20 6.10 -5.28
C ILE A 4 2.95 4.67 -5.74
N LYS A 5 2.50 3.82 -4.81
CA LYS A 5 2.00 2.48 -5.10
C LYS A 5 0.63 2.32 -4.45
N VAL A 6 -0.26 1.59 -5.12
CA VAL A 6 -1.56 1.19 -4.57
C VAL A 6 -1.51 -0.32 -4.35
N ILE A 7 -1.89 -0.77 -3.16
CA ILE A 7 -2.15 -2.17 -2.85
C ILE A 7 -3.65 -2.35 -2.84
N ARG A 8 -4.14 -3.38 -3.52
CA ARG A 8 -5.56 -3.70 -3.68
C ARG A 8 -5.72 -5.21 -3.61
N ASP A 9 -6.37 -5.71 -2.56
CA ASP A 9 -6.57 -7.15 -2.38
C ASP A 9 -7.90 -7.41 -1.66
N THR A 10 -8.53 -8.57 -1.91
CA THR A 10 -9.73 -9.02 -1.18
C THR A 10 -9.36 -9.86 0.04
N ASN A 11 -8.17 -10.46 0.07
CA ASN A 11 -7.71 -11.27 1.16
C ASN A 11 -6.89 -10.44 2.15
N LEU A 12 -7.34 -10.37 3.41
CA LEU A 12 -6.66 -9.58 4.45
C LEU A 12 -5.22 -10.06 4.69
N LYS A 13 -4.95 -11.37 4.65
CA LYS A 13 -3.62 -11.93 4.91
C LYS A 13 -2.64 -11.60 3.78
N ASP A 14 -3.10 -11.67 2.54
CA ASP A 14 -2.27 -11.34 1.37
C ASP A 14 -2.01 -9.82 1.32
N PHE A 15 -3.03 -9.02 1.64
CA PHE A 15 -2.93 -7.58 1.80
C PHE A 15 -1.88 -7.16 2.84
N GLU A 16 -1.95 -7.73 4.06
CA GLU A 16 -0.99 -7.46 5.13
C GLU A 16 0.42 -7.90 4.74
N THR A 17 0.55 -9.05 4.06
CA THR A 17 1.83 -9.56 3.58
C THR A 17 2.46 -8.60 2.57
N GLU A 18 1.68 -8.08 1.62
CA GLU A 18 2.17 -7.13 0.64
C GLU A 18 2.58 -5.80 1.29
N ILE A 19 1.76 -5.25 2.18
CA ILE A 19 2.07 -4.02 2.93
C ILE A 19 3.37 -4.17 3.72
N ASN A 20 3.51 -5.25 4.48
CA ASN A 20 4.69 -5.49 5.32
C ASN A 20 5.97 -5.61 4.47
N LYS A 21 5.89 -6.29 3.32
CA LYS A 21 7.00 -6.35 2.35
C LYS A 21 7.40 -4.95 1.85
N HIS A 22 6.44 -4.06 1.65
CA HIS A 22 6.73 -2.69 1.25
C HIS A 22 7.33 -1.84 2.37
N PHE A 23 6.91 -2.02 3.62
CA PHE A 23 7.53 -1.37 4.76
C PHE A 23 9.01 -1.73 4.91
N SER A 24 9.37 -3.02 4.77
CA SER A 24 10.78 -3.46 4.75
C SER A 24 11.59 -2.82 3.62
N ASN A 25 10.92 -2.40 2.54
CA ASN A 25 11.53 -1.71 1.40
C ASN A 25 11.52 -0.18 1.54
N GLY A 26 11.19 0.37 2.72
CA GLY A 26 11.19 1.80 3.00
C GLY A 26 10.04 2.57 2.37
N TRP A 27 8.94 1.89 2.02
CA TRP A 27 7.67 2.55 1.71
C TRP A 27 6.95 2.94 3.00
N MET A 28 6.14 3.99 2.93
CA MET A 28 5.33 4.48 4.04
C MET A 28 3.87 4.57 3.61
N LEU A 29 2.94 4.47 4.56
CA LEU A 29 1.53 4.71 4.31
C LEU A 29 1.31 6.14 3.77
N LYS A 30 0.33 6.26 2.88
CA LYS A 30 -0.17 7.55 2.38
C LYS A 30 -1.69 7.50 2.36
N GLY A 31 -2.32 8.21 3.29
CA GLY A 31 -3.78 8.21 3.42
C GLY A 31 -4.31 6.98 4.15
N ASN A 32 -5.64 6.90 4.26
CA ASN A 32 -6.33 5.91 5.06
C ASN A 32 -6.60 4.62 4.27
N LEU A 33 -6.73 3.52 4.99
CA LEU A 33 -7.28 2.27 4.46
C LEU A 33 -8.73 2.52 4.01
N CYS A 34 -9.08 2.08 2.82
CA CYS A 34 -10.45 2.14 2.31
C CYS A 34 -10.86 0.82 1.66
N ILE A 35 -12.17 0.70 1.43
CA ILE A 35 -12.76 -0.38 0.65
C ILE A 35 -13.32 0.25 -0.62
N ASP A 36 -13.06 -0.36 -1.78
CA ASP A 36 -13.60 0.12 -3.05
C ASP A 36 -15.01 -0.45 -3.37
N SER A 37 -15.54 -0.09 -4.53
CA SER A 37 -16.87 -0.54 -4.97
C SER A 37 -17.01 -2.06 -5.14
N ASP A 38 -15.89 -2.76 -5.30
CA ASP A 38 -15.85 -4.20 -5.54
C ASP A 38 -15.46 -4.97 -4.25
N ASN A 39 -15.50 -4.32 -3.10
CA ASN A 39 -15.11 -4.86 -1.79
C ASN A 39 -13.63 -5.27 -1.65
N PHE A 40 -12.72 -4.59 -2.35
CA PHE A 40 -11.28 -4.77 -2.15
C PHE A 40 -10.77 -3.83 -1.05
N LEU A 41 -9.90 -4.33 -0.18
CA LEU A 41 -9.09 -3.49 0.70
C LEU A 41 -8.04 -2.75 -0.12
N VAL A 42 -7.99 -1.42 0.04
CA VAL A 42 -7.11 -0.55 -0.72
C VAL A 42 -6.27 0.30 0.22
N GLN A 43 -4.95 0.27 0.03
CA GLN A 43 -4.02 1.15 0.73
C GLN A 43 -3.01 1.77 -0.23
N MET A 44 -2.86 3.09 -0.14
CA MET A 44 -1.83 3.83 -0.85
C MET A 44 -0.54 3.89 -0.03
N LEU A 45 0.58 3.70 -0.73
CA LEU A 45 1.94 3.79 -0.22
C LEU A 45 2.74 4.85 -0.97
N GLN A 46 3.73 5.43 -0.30
CA GLN A 46 4.66 6.38 -0.88
C GLN A 46 6.12 6.04 -0.52
N LYS A 47 7.04 6.26 -1.45
CA LYS A 47 8.48 6.20 -1.21
C LYS A 47 9.17 7.46 -1.74
N LYS A 48 10.05 8.04 -0.93
CA LYS A 48 10.91 9.16 -1.36
C LYS A 48 12.14 8.59 -2.09
N ILE A 49 12.29 8.89 -3.37
CA ILE A 49 13.54 8.66 -4.09
C ILE A 49 14.45 9.87 -3.82
N LYS A 50 15.54 9.65 -3.07
CA LYS A 50 16.64 10.60 -2.97
C LYS A 50 17.30 10.69 -4.35
N LYS A 51 17.42 11.92 -4.87
CA LYS A 51 18.23 12.19 -6.06
C LYS A 51 19.70 12.08 -5.69
#